data_AF-A0A7W8SR75-F1
#
_entry.id   AF-A0A7W8SR75-F1
#
_cell.length_a   1.000
_cell.length_b   1.000
_cell.length_c   1.000
_cell.angle_alpha   90.00
_cell.angle_beta   90.00
_cell.angle_gamma   90.00
#
_symmetry.space_group_name_H-M   'P 1'
#
loop_
_entity.id
_entity.type
_entity.pdbx_description
1 polymer ?
#
loop_
_entity_poly.entity_id
_entity_poly.type
_entity_poly.pdbx_seq_one_letter_code
_entity_poly.pdbx_strand_id
1 'polypeptide(L)'
;MNAGIADTHRRGLSRDTTSNNDAANAPRLGRRRVLRPRGRIPHRALLVTVGALLALRIGDAAAQPSAVLDERVTQQSIGQTICRPGYAESVAPPFDELMAHKDRMLAARGIDADDVAAFALDRRVPVMLGGSPDAPANLDLLPWSGPQGERRKARAAAMLKRCVCEGKLSLAQAQAVIVGNWSAVYAGFGQASCDVSRLEFATRDDDGVDSEDSRHGDAHARER
;
A
#
# COMPACT_ATOMS: atom_id res chain seq x y z
N MET A 1 17.61 37.76 -50.34
CA MET A 1 16.51 36.98 -50.97
C MET A 1 15.50 36.68 -49.87
N ASN A 2 14.35 37.38 -49.83
CA ASN A 2 13.03 37.01 -50.40
C ASN A 2 12.56 35.63 -49.91
N ALA A 3 11.54 35.50 -49.05
CA ALA A 3 10.10 35.83 -49.17
C ALA A 3 9.26 34.72 -49.82
N GLY A 4 8.08 34.47 -49.26
CA GLY A 4 6.98 33.61 -49.76
C GLY A 4 6.61 32.53 -48.74
N ILE A 5 5.57 32.62 -47.90
CA ILE A 5 4.19 33.13 -48.02
C ILE A 5 3.38 32.48 -49.14
N ALA A 6 2.39 31.68 -48.75
CA ALA A 6 1.01 31.58 -49.28
C ALA A 6 0.34 30.43 -48.49
N ASP A 7 -0.56 30.61 -47.52
CA ASP A 7 -1.86 31.34 -47.53
C ASP A 7 -2.77 30.75 -48.62
N THR A 8 -3.83 30.01 -48.29
CA THR A 8 -5.20 30.51 -48.04
C THR A 8 -6.14 29.28 -48.20
N HIS A 9 -7.42 29.16 -47.81
CA HIS A 9 -8.57 30.06 -47.64
C HIS A 9 -9.64 29.22 -46.86
N ARG A 10 -10.11 29.56 -45.66
CA ARG A 10 -11.27 30.42 -45.31
C ARG A 10 -12.62 30.02 -45.95
N ARG A 11 -13.60 29.69 -45.09
CA ARG A 11 -15.01 30.20 -44.95
C ARG A 11 -15.78 29.14 -44.13
N GLY A 12 -16.56 29.44 -43.09
CA GLY A 12 -17.34 30.62 -42.74
C GLY A 12 -18.80 30.19 -42.54
N LEU A 13 -19.50 30.86 -41.60
CA LEU A 13 -20.95 30.80 -41.30
C LEU A 13 -21.40 29.68 -40.37
N SER A 14 -22.37 29.86 -39.49
CA SER A 14 -22.91 31.01 -38.74
C SER A 14 -23.83 30.39 -37.70
N ARG A 15 -24.14 31.16 -36.65
CA ARG A 15 -25.14 30.83 -35.61
C ARG A 15 -26.47 30.36 -36.20
N ASP A 16 -27.20 29.54 -35.46
CA ASP A 16 -28.59 29.89 -35.14
C ASP A 16 -29.05 29.33 -33.79
N THR A 17 -29.71 30.21 -33.07
CA THR A 17 -30.39 29.99 -31.79
C THR A 17 -31.87 29.92 -32.13
N THR A 18 -32.57 28.86 -31.73
CA THR A 18 -34.04 28.89 -31.77
C THR A 18 -34.62 28.06 -30.64
N SER A 19 -34.97 28.79 -29.59
CA SER A 19 -36.13 28.54 -28.74
C SER A 19 -37.40 28.43 -29.60
N ASN A 20 -38.30 27.51 -29.28
CA ASN A 20 -39.74 27.75 -29.46
C ASN A 20 -40.59 26.87 -28.53
N ASN A 21 -41.59 27.54 -27.95
CA ASN A 21 -42.67 27.05 -27.13
C ASN A 21 -43.89 26.67 -27.99
N ASP A 22 -44.97 26.26 -27.29
CA ASP A 22 -46.38 26.18 -27.66
C ASP A 22 -46.87 24.76 -28.05
N ALA A 23 -47.69 24.06 -27.25
CA ALA A 23 -49.01 24.33 -26.65
C ALA A 23 -50.20 23.92 -27.55
N ALA A 24 -51.21 23.31 -26.89
CA ALA A 24 -52.53 22.89 -27.36
C ALA A 24 -52.56 21.56 -28.16
N ASN A 25 -53.55 20.67 -28.08
CA ASN A 25 -54.90 20.71 -27.52
C ASN A 25 -55.44 19.26 -27.49
N ALA A 26 -56.11 18.80 -26.42
CA ALA A 26 -57.08 17.69 -26.48
C ALA A 26 -58.04 17.71 -25.28
N PRO A 27 -59.31 17.28 -25.44
CA PRO A 27 -60.46 17.97 -24.87
C PRO A 27 -60.85 17.52 -23.45
N ARG A 28 -61.56 18.45 -22.78
CA ARG A 28 -62.33 18.21 -21.56
C ARG A 28 -63.67 17.57 -21.91
N LEU A 29 -64.09 16.56 -21.15
CA LEU A 29 -65.32 16.52 -20.32
C LEU A 29 -65.67 15.07 -19.95
N GLY A 30 -65.78 14.81 -18.65
CA GLY A 30 -66.19 13.52 -18.11
C GLY A 30 -66.17 13.50 -16.58
N ARG A 31 -66.85 14.48 -15.96
CA ARG A 31 -66.91 14.69 -14.51
C ARG A 31 -67.73 13.56 -13.85
N ARG A 32 -67.08 12.53 -13.30
CA ARG A 32 -67.70 11.66 -12.30
C ARG A 32 -67.24 12.07 -10.91
N ARG A 33 -68.17 12.66 -10.14
CA ARG A 33 -68.02 12.87 -8.70
C ARG A 33 -67.99 11.50 -8.03
N VAL A 34 -66.90 11.17 -7.34
CA VAL A 34 -66.90 10.17 -6.28
C VAL A 34 -66.49 10.88 -5.00
N LEU A 35 -67.49 11.10 -4.13
CA LEU A 35 -67.28 11.40 -2.71
C LEU A 35 -66.53 10.22 -2.09
N ARG A 36 -65.43 10.47 -1.36
CA ARG A 36 -65.01 9.67 -0.18
C ARG A 36 -63.73 10.22 0.47
N PRO A 37 -63.46 9.87 1.73
CA PRO A 37 -63.72 10.71 2.89
C PRO A 37 -62.44 11.35 3.44
N ARG A 38 -62.63 12.39 4.27
CA ARG A 38 -61.56 13.08 5.00
C ARG A 38 -61.08 12.21 6.17
N GLY A 39 -60.29 11.18 5.87
CA GLY A 39 -59.59 10.38 6.87
C GLY A 39 -58.32 11.09 7.32
N ARG A 40 -58.32 11.66 8.52
CA ARG A 40 -57.10 12.10 9.20
C ARG A 40 -56.33 10.84 9.61
N ILE A 41 -55.28 10.48 8.87
CA ILE A 41 -54.36 9.42 9.30
C ILE A 41 -53.46 10.02 10.39
N PRO A 42 -53.46 9.50 11.62
CA PRO A 42 -52.62 10.05 12.68
C PRO A 42 -51.13 9.80 12.38
N HIS A 43 -50.33 10.87 12.48
CA HIS A 43 -48.86 10.89 12.36
C HIS A 43 -48.15 10.10 13.49
N ARG A 44 -48.45 8.82 13.64
CA ARG A 44 -47.82 7.93 14.62
C ARG A 44 -47.53 6.57 14.02
N ALA A 45 -46.80 6.58 12.92
CA ALA A 45 -46.11 5.39 12.40
C ALA A 45 -45.00 5.84 11.43
N LEU A 46 -44.08 6.68 11.92
CA LEU A 46 -42.80 6.91 11.24
C LEU A 46 -41.71 7.15 12.27
N LEU A 47 -41.54 6.18 13.15
CA LEU A 47 -40.29 5.98 13.89
C LEU A 47 -39.96 4.51 13.69
N VAL A 48 -38.90 4.23 12.91
CA VAL A 48 -37.95 3.09 13.03
C VAL A 48 -37.23 2.74 11.71
N THR A 49 -37.62 3.21 10.52
CA THR A 49 -36.96 2.76 9.26
C THR A 49 -35.86 3.67 8.70
N VAL A 50 -35.08 4.36 9.54
CA VAL A 50 -33.83 5.05 9.10
C VAL A 50 -32.59 4.63 9.93
N GLY A 51 -32.77 3.81 10.99
CA GLY A 51 -31.65 3.33 11.82
C GLY A 51 -30.90 2.11 11.30
N ALA A 52 -31.36 1.49 10.20
CA ALA A 52 -30.85 0.17 9.75
C ALA A 52 -30.05 0.20 8.43
N LEU A 53 -29.73 1.38 7.88
CA LEU A 53 -28.90 1.51 6.67
C LEU A 53 -27.55 2.22 6.90
N LEU A 54 -27.18 2.49 8.16
CA LEU A 54 -25.86 3.02 8.54
C LEU A 54 -25.12 2.09 9.52
N ALA A 55 -25.33 0.77 9.42
CA ALA A 55 -24.63 -0.24 10.22
C ALA A 55 -23.90 -1.29 9.37
N LEU A 56 -23.68 -1.02 8.08
CA LEU A 56 -22.91 -1.88 7.17
C LEU A 56 -21.88 -1.04 6.40
N ARG A 57 -20.99 -0.38 7.15
CA ARG A 57 -19.69 0.13 6.65
C ARG A 57 -18.58 -0.12 7.66
N ILE A 58 -18.67 -1.21 8.44
CA ILE A 58 -17.53 -1.79 9.16
C ILE A 58 -17.19 -3.07 8.41
N GLY A 59 -16.47 -2.92 7.31
CA GLY A 59 -16.17 -4.01 6.40
C GLY A 59 -15.45 -3.47 5.21
N ASP A 60 -14.22 -3.01 5.43
CA ASP A 60 -13.09 -3.12 4.50
C ASP A 60 -11.90 -2.32 5.04
N ALA A 61 -10.93 -3.03 5.64
CA ALA A 61 -9.49 -2.67 5.71
C ALA A 61 -8.62 -3.68 6.48
N ALA A 62 -9.03 -4.95 6.64
CA ALA A 62 -8.20 -5.99 7.29
C ALA A 62 -7.91 -7.20 6.37
N ALA A 63 -7.97 -7.00 5.05
CA ALA A 63 -7.40 -7.92 4.07
C ALA A 63 -6.08 -7.27 3.59
N GLN A 64 -4.85 -7.77 3.82
CA GLN A 64 -4.35 -9.05 4.31
C GLN A 64 -2.93 -8.85 4.92
N PRO A 65 -2.75 -8.62 6.24
CA PRO A 65 -1.49 -9.00 6.89
C PRO A 65 -1.32 -10.53 6.89
N SER A 66 -2.44 -11.27 6.89
CA SER A 66 -2.50 -12.73 7.00
C SER A 66 -1.87 -13.49 5.82
N ALA A 67 -1.88 -12.94 4.60
CA ALA A 67 -1.36 -13.69 3.44
C ALA A 67 0.17 -13.85 3.46
N VAL A 68 0.89 -12.96 4.16
CA VAL A 68 2.37 -12.96 4.22
C VAL A 68 2.91 -13.32 5.59
N LEU A 69 2.11 -13.26 6.64
CA LEU A 69 2.50 -13.53 8.03
C LEU A 69 2.13 -14.95 8.47
N ASP A 70 2.89 -15.46 9.44
CA ASP A 70 2.59 -16.71 10.13
C ASP A 70 1.71 -16.41 11.35
N GLU A 71 0.47 -16.90 11.35
CA GLU A 71 -0.50 -16.65 12.44
C GLU A 71 -0.03 -17.16 13.81
N ARG A 72 0.92 -18.10 13.84
CA ARG A 72 1.53 -18.59 15.09
C ARG A 72 2.41 -17.53 15.75
N VAL A 73 2.90 -16.56 14.97
CA VAL A 73 3.86 -15.54 15.43
C VAL A 73 3.13 -14.21 15.66
N THR A 74 2.90 -13.91 16.92
CA THR A 74 2.31 -12.66 17.40
C THR A 74 3.26 -12.04 18.42
N GLN A 75 3.04 -10.77 18.77
CA GLN A 75 3.81 -10.11 19.83
C GLN A 75 3.78 -10.90 21.15
N GLN A 76 2.67 -11.57 21.45
CA GLN A 76 2.50 -12.38 22.66
C GLN A 76 3.20 -13.74 22.55
N SER A 77 3.38 -14.29 21.35
CA SER A 77 3.96 -15.62 21.15
C SER A 77 5.46 -15.61 20.81
N ILE A 78 6.10 -14.44 20.61
CA ILE A 78 7.50 -14.34 20.18
C ILE A 78 8.46 -15.16 21.06
N GLY A 79 8.22 -15.25 22.37
CA GLY A 79 9.05 -16.01 23.31
C GLY A 79 9.05 -17.52 23.06
N GLN A 80 7.97 -18.05 22.49
CA GLN A 80 7.81 -19.48 22.17
C GLN A 80 8.09 -19.77 20.68
N THR A 81 8.06 -18.72 19.86
CA THR A 81 8.27 -18.77 18.40
C THR A 81 9.64 -18.20 18.03
N ILE A 82 9.70 -17.05 17.38
CA ILE A 82 10.92 -16.52 16.75
C ILE A 82 12.08 -16.34 17.73
N CYS A 83 11.83 -16.11 19.03
CA CYS A 83 12.89 -15.97 20.03
C CYS A 83 13.40 -17.31 20.59
N ARG A 84 12.73 -18.42 20.29
CA ARG A 84 13.21 -19.76 20.61
C ARG A 84 14.33 -20.16 19.63
N PRO A 85 15.49 -20.63 20.11
CA PRO A 85 16.51 -21.20 19.25
C PRO A 85 15.94 -22.34 18.39
N GLY A 86 16.30 -22.38 17.10
CA GLY A 86 15.83 -23.41 16.18
C GLY A 86 14.40 -23.22 15.62
N TYR A 87 13.70 -22.12 15.95
CA TYR A 87 12.31 -21.95 15.49
C TYR A 87 12.19 -21.90 13.97
N ALA A 88 13.03 -21.09 13.31
CA ALA A 88 12.96 -20.90 11.87
C ALA A 88 13.22 -22.21 11.11
N GLU A 89 14.18 -23.00 11.59
CA GLU A 89 14.50 -24.32 11.08
C GLU A 89 13.34 -25.31 11.32
N SER A 90 12.67 -25.23 12.46
CA SER A 90 11.55 -26.12 12.80
C SER A 90 10.28 -25.89 11.97
N VAL A 91 10.17 -24.74 11.29
CA VAL A 91 9.03 -24.41 10.41
C VAL A 91 9.43 -24.22 8.96
N ALA A 92 10.71 -24.44 8.62
CA ALA A 92 11.20 -24.30 7.26
C ALA A 92 10.59 -25.38 6.37
N PRO A 93 10.09 -25.03 5.16
CA PRO A 93 9.68 -26.03 4.18
C PRO A 93 10.88 -26.85 3.70
N PRO A 94 10.66 -28.05 3.14
CA PRO A 94 11.72 -28.84 2.54
C PRO A 94 12.52 -28.03 1.51
N PHE A 95 13.84 -28.19 1.53
CA PHE A 95 14.75 -27.43 0.65
C PHE A 95 14.43 -27.63 -0.83
N ASP A 96 14.16 -28.87 -1.24
CA ASP A 96 13.87 -29.21 -2.64
C ASP A 96 12.59 -28.52 -3.16
N GLU A 97 11.58 -28.36 -2.31
CA GLU A 97 10.34 -27.65 -2.66
C GLU A 97 10.61 -26.15 -2.88
N LEU A 98 11.45 -25.55 -2.03
CA LEU A 98 11.85 -24.16 -2.18
C LEU A 98 12.68 -23.94 -3.45
N MET A 99 13.62 -24.84 -3.76
CA MET A 99 14.42 -24.76 -4.98
C MET A 99 13.55 -24.93 -6.23
N ALA A 100 12.64 -25.91 -6.26
CA ALA A 100 11.70 -26.06 -7.35
C ALA A 100 10.79 -24.83 -7.53
N HIS A 101 10.41 -24.15 -6.43
CA HIS A 101 9.66 -22.89 -6.50
C HIS A 101 10.52 -21.76 -7.09
N LYS A 102 11.77 -21.62 -6.64
CA LYS A 102 12.72 -20.65 -7.19
C LYS A 102 12.89 -20.83 -8.69
N ASP A 103 13.08 -22.06 -9.16
CA ASP A 103 13.28 -22.37 -10.58
C ASP A 103 12.06 -21.98 -11.42
N ARG A 104 10.85 -22.26 -10.93
CA ARG A 104 9.60 -21.80 -11.59
C ARG A 104 9.52 -20.27 -11.66
N MET A 105 9.91 -19.55 -10.61
CA MET A 105 9.90 -18.08 -10.59
C MET A 105 10.94 -17.47 -11.53
N LEU A 106 12.11 -18.11 -11.69
CA LEU A 106 13.15 -17.68 -12.63
C LEU A 106 12.70 -17.89 -14.07
N ALA A 107 12.18 -19.09 -14.38
CA ALA A 107 11.64 -19.42 -15.69
C ALA A 107 10.50 -18.47 -16.10
N ALA A 108 9.59 -18.15 -15.17
CA ALA A 108 8.50 -17.21 -15.42
C ALA A 108 8.96 -15.78 -15.74
N ARG A 109 10.18 -15.40 -15.33
CA ARG A 109 10.80 -14.10 -15.64
C ARG A 109 11.76 -14.16 -16.84
N GLY A 110 11.91 -15.33 -17.48
CA GLY A 110 12.84 -15.52 -18.59
C GLY A 110 14.31 -15.37 -18.20
N ILE A 111 14.65 -15.67 -16.93
CA ILE A 111 16.03 -15.63 -16.44
C ILE A 111 16.71 -16.96 -16.79
N ASP A 112 17.90 -16.88 -17.40
CA ASP A 112 18.67 -18.04 -17.84
C ASP A 112 19.20 -18.88 -16.67
N ALA A 113 19.41 -20.17 -16.93
CA ALA A 113 19.92 -21.11 -15.93
C ALA A 113 21.31 -20.72 -15.40
N ASP A 114 22.12 -20.06 -16.22
CA ASP A 114 23.45 -19.58 -15.85
C ASP A 114 23.41 -18.44 -14.82
N ASP A 115 22.28 -17.71 -14.76
CA ASP A 115 22.07 -16.59 -13.85
C ASP A 115 21.36 -17.00 -12.55
N VAL A 116 21.00 -18.27 -12.37
CA VAL A 116 20.27 -18.78 -11.19
C VAL A 116 20.98 -18.42 -9.88
N ALA A 117 22.31 -18.41 -9.86
CA ALA A 117 23.12 -18.08 -8.69
C ALA A 117 23.11 -16.58 -8.34
N ALA A 118 22.75 -15.71 -9.30
CA ALA A 118 22.64 -14.27 -9.08
C ALA A 118 21.39 -13.89 -8.27
N PHE A 119 20.43 -14.81 -8.11
CA PHE A 119 19.18 -14.60 -7.41
C PHE A 119 18.99 -15.54 -6.22
N ALA A 120 18.32 -15.04 -5.19
CA ALA A 120 17.86 -15.83 -4.05
C ALA A 120 16.33 -15.90 -4.07
N LEU A 121 15.79 -17.03 -3.62
CA LEU A 121 14.41 -17.07 -3.15
C LEU A 121 14.38 -16.38 -1.79
N ASP A 122 13.66 -15.27 -1.72
CA ASP A 122 13.54 -14.45 -0.53
C ASP A 122 12.10 -14.44 -0.01
N ARG A 123 11.93 -14.05 1.25
CA ARG A 123 10.62 -13.78 1.82
C ARG A 123 10.43 -12.30 2.08
N ARG A 124 9.31 -11.71 1.64
CA ARG A 124 8.96 -10.30 1.91
C ARG A 124 9.10 -9.99 3.40
N VAL A 125 8.46 -10.81 4.23
CA VAL A 125 8.69 -10.89 5.69
C VAL A 125 9.48 -12.18 5.99
N PRO A 126 10.71 -12.10 6.51
CA PRO A 126 11.47 -13.28 6.91
C PRO A 126 10.79 -14.09 8.02
N VAL A 127 10.96 -15.42 8.03
CA VAL A 127 10.40 -16.31 9.08
C VAL A 127 10.81 -15.88 10.49
N MET A 128 12.04 -15.40 10.65
CA MET A 128 12.55 -14.91 11.93
C MET A 128 11.89 -13.61 12.43
N LEU A 129 11.04 -12.99 11.61
CA LEU A 129 10.19 -11.84 11.93
C LEU A 129 8.70 -12.17 11.77
N GLY A 130 8.34 -13.45 11.82
CA GLY A 130 6.95 -13.91 11.78
C GLY A 130 6.32 -13.92 10.39
N GLY A 131 7.11 -13.93 9.32
CA GLY A 131 6.60 -14.19 7.99
C GLY A 131 6.24 -15.66 7.77
N SER A 132 5.25 -15.91 6.94
CA SER A 132 4.84 -17.27 6.57
C SER A 132 5.98 -18.00 5.85
N PRO A 133 6.28 -19.26 6.22
CA PRO A 133 7.39 -20.01 5.65
C PRO A 133 7.19 -20.37 4.17
N ASP A 134 5.97 -20.57 3.71
CA ASP A 134 5.65 -21.15 2.40
C ASP A 134 4.57 -20.40 1.63
N ALA A 135 3.92 -19.38 2.22
CA ALA A 135 2.89 -18.62 1.52
C ALA A 135 3.44 -18.00 0.22
N PRO A 136 2.83 -18.30 -0.95
CA PRO A 136 3.28 -17.75 -2.22
C PRO A 136 3.33 -16.22 -2.25
N ALA A 137 2.40 -15.55 -1.55
CA ALA A 137 2.39 -14.09 -1.44
C ALA A 137 3.60 -13.53 -0.66
N ASN A 138 4.23 -14.35 0.19
CA ASN A 138 5.43 -13.98 0.92
C ASN A 138 6.72 -14.26 0.13
N LEU A 139 6.69 -14.99 -1.00
CA LEU A 139 7.89 -15.36 -1.75
C LEU A 139 8.20 -14.35 -2.86
N ASP A 140 9.48 -14.01 -3.02
CA ASP A 140 9.98 -13.19 -4.13
C ASP A 140 11.39 -13.62 -4.57
N LEU A 141 11.87 -13.10 -5.69
CA LEU A 141 13.28 -13.20 -6.09
C LEU A 141 13.99 -11.89 -5.79
N LEU A 142 15.07 -11.97 -5.03
CA LEU A 142 15.98 -10.85 -4.79
C LEU A 142 17.34 -11.16 -5.42
N PRO A 143 18.11 -10.15 -5.89
CA PRO A 143 19.52 -10.34 -6.15
C PRO A 143 20.21 -10.92 -4.93
N TRP A 144 21.14 -11.85 -5.12
CA TRP A 144 21.92 -12.43 -4.02
C TRP A 144 22.77 -11.39 -3.30
N SER A 145 23.30 -10.44 -4.07
CA SER A 145 24.30 -9.47 -3.61
C SER A 145 23.86 -8.01 -3.85
N GLY A 146 24.69 -7.06 -3.42
CA GLY A 146 24.43 -5.63 -3.54
C GLY A 146 23.72 -5.02 -2.32
N PRO A 147 23.46 -3.70 -2.33
CA PRO A 147 22.86 -2.98 -1.21
C PRO A 147 21.45 -3.49 -0.85
N GLN A 148 20.68 -3.91 -1.84
CA GLN A 148 19.32 -4.44 -1.68
C GLN A 148 19.25 -5.97 -1.84
N GLY A 149 20.40 -6.65 -1.81
CA GLY A 149 20.46 -8.09 -2.01
C GLY A 149 20.06 -8.88 -0.76
N GLU A 150 19.61 -10.12 -0.99
CA GLU A 150 19.15 -11.05 0.06
C GLU A 150 20.17 -11.17 1.19
N ARG A 151 21.47 -11.28 0.87
CA ARG A 151 22.51 -11.46 1.89
C ARG A 151 22.57 -10.31 2.91
N ARG A 152 22.24 -9.08 2.50
CA ARG A 152 22.13 -7.93 3.42
C ARG A 152 20.79 -7.95 4.15
N LYS A 153 19.69 -8.28 3.45
CA LYS A 153 18.36 -8.40 4.05
C LYS A 153 18.32 -9.43 5.18
N ALA A 154 18.92 -10.61 4.98
CA ALA A 154 19.03 -11.66 5.98
C ALA A 154 19.73 -11.16 7.27
N ARG A 155 20.77 -10.34 7.13
CA ARG A 155 21.47 -9.75 8.28
C ARG A 155 20.65 -8.65 8.96
N ALA A 156 19.95 -7.83 8.19
CA ALA A 156 18.99 -6.87 8.74
C ALA A 156 17.90 -7.58 9.53
N ALA A 157 17.34 -8.67 9.00
CA ALA A 157 16.36 -9.50 9.69
C ALA A 157 16.90 -10.13 10.98
N ALA A 158 18.16 -10.59 10.98
CA ALA A 158 18.84 -11.09 12.18
C ALA A 158 19.03 -10.02 13.26
N MET A 159 19.41 -8.81 12.87
CA MET A 159 19.49 -7.67 13.78
C MET A 159 18.12 -7.33 14.37
N LEU A 160 17.09 -7.19 13.52
CA LEU A 160 15.73 -6.89 13.95
C LEU A 160 15.17 -7.96 14.88
N LYS A 161 15.38 -9.25 14.57
CA LYS A 161 14.99 -10.37 15.44
C LYS A 161 15.58 -10.22 16.83
N ARG A 162 16.88 -9.92 16.93
CA ARG A 162 17.54 -9.69 18.22
C ARG A 162 16.87 -8.55 19.00
N CYS A 163 16.60 -7.44 18.33
CA CYS A 163 15.92 -6.29 18.96
C CYS A 163 14.51 -6.61 19.46
N VAL A 164 13.75 -7.41 18.70
CA VAL A 164 12.43 -7.90 19.11
C VAL A 164 12.54 -8.81 20.33
N CYS A 165 13.48 -9.75 20.33
CA CYS A 165 13.67 -10.70 21.43
C CYS A 165 14.26 -10.07 22.70
N GLU A 166 14.94 -8.93 22.58
CA GLU A 166 15.38 -8.11 23.71
C GLU A 166 14.29 -7.15 24.23
N GLY A 167 13.12 -7.10 23.58
CA GLY A 167 12.03 -6.19 23.93
C GLY A 167 12.29 -4.72 23.59
N LYS A 168 13.34 -4.43 22.82
CA LYS A 168 13.71 -3.06 22.41
C LYS A 168 12.93 -2.57 21.18
N LEU A 169 12.28 -3.48 20.48
CA LEU A 169 11.51 -3.22 19.27
C LEU A 169 10.26 -4.12 19.27
N SER A 170 9.10 -3.61 18.89
CA SER A 170 7.94 -4.49 18.69
C SER A 170 8.08 -5.31 17.40
N LEU A 171 7.45 -6.48 17.37
CA LEU A 171 7.38 -7.32 16.18
C LEU A 171 6.79 -6.55 14.99
N ALA A 172 5.72 -5.79 15.23
CA ALA A 172 5.05 -5.00 14.20
C ALA A 172 5.98 -3.92 13.61
N GLN A 173 6.75 -3.22 14.45
CA GLN A 173 7.75 -2.27 13.96
C GLN A 173 8.81 -2.98 13.11
N ALA A 174 9.37 -4.10 13.60
CA ALA A 174 10.37 -4.87 12.84
C ALA A 174 9.85 -5.36 11.48
N GLN A 175 8.59 -5.78 11.41
CA GLN A 175 7.92 -6.16 10.16
C GLN A 175 7.74 -4.97 9.22
N ALA A 176 7.35 -3.80 9.73
CA ALA A 176 7.26 -2.58 8.94
C ALA A 176 8.64 -2.19 8.36
N VAL A 177 9.71 -2.30 9.17
CA VAL A 177 11.09 -2.05 8.70
C VAL A 177 11.44 -2.93 7.52
N ILE A 178 11.25 -4.24 7.65
CA ILE A 178 11.78 -5.22 6.69
C ILE A 178 11.00 -5.22 5.38
N VAL A 179 9.72 -4.84 5.41
CA VAL A 179 8.86 -4.68 4.22
C VAL A 179 9.12 -3.34 3.54
N GLY A 180 9.45 -2.30 4.30
CA GLY A 180 9.83 -0.99 3.77
C GLY A 180 11.28 -0.93 3.26
N ASN A 181 11.89 0.25 3.34
CA ASN A 181 13.27 0.47 2.89
C ASN A 181 14.31 -0.01 3.92
N TRP A 182 14.32 -1.31 4.20
CA TRP A 182 15.27 -1.96 5.12
C TRP A 182 16.74 -1.70 4.76
N SER A 183 17.02 -1.46 3.48
CA SER A 183 18.38 -1.27 2.97
C SER A 183 18.98 0.08 3.40
N ALA A 184 18.15 1.11 3.57
CA ALA A 184 18.54 2.41 4.11
C ALA A 184 18.80 2.35 5.63
N VAL A 185 18.11 1.44 6.31
CA VAL A 185 18.20 1.26 7.76
C VAL A 185 19.44 0.49 8.19
N TYR A 186 19.77 -0.52 7.40
CA TYR A 186 20.86 -1.43 7.70
C TYR A 186 22.16 -0.91 7.10
N ALA A 187 22.98 -0.26 7.92
CA ALA A 187 24.30 0.25 7.56
C ALA A 187 25.33 -0.87 7.30
N GLY A 188 25.03 -2.11 7.68
CA GLY A 188 25.91 -3.26 7.45
C GLY A 188 26.55 -3.80 8.73
N PHE A 189 27.77 -4.34 8.58
CA PHE A 189 28.49 -5.00 9.66
C PHE A 189 28.79 -4.01 10.80
N GLY A 190 28.45 -4.39 12.05
CA GLY A 190 28.69 -3.60 13.26
C GLY A 190 27.44 -2.91 13.84
N GLN A 191 26.33 -2.84 13.10
CA GLN A 191 25.09 -2.27 13.63
C GLN A 191 24.41 -3.26 14.59
N ALA A 192 24.65 -3.05 15.88
CA ALA A 192 24.01 -3.79 16.97
C ALA A 192 22.83 -3.03 17.59
N SER A 193 22.70 -1.73 17.31
CA SER A 193 21.70 -0.87 17.93
C SER A 193 20.29 -1.20 17.45
N CYS A 194 19.37 -1.21 18.41
CA CYS A 194 17.93 -1.32 18.19
C CYS A 194 17.24 0.04 18.07
N ASP A 195 18.03 1.12 18.03
CA ASP A 195 17.52 2.46 17.78
C ASP A 195 17.00 2.56 16.35
N VAL A 196 15.71 2.27 16.21
CA VAL A 196 14.98 2.43 14.97
C VAL A 196 14.40 3.84 14.84
N SER A 197 14.73 4.80 15.70
CA SER A 197 14.17 6.16 15.60
C SER A 197 14.63 6.87 14.32
N ARG A 198 15.77 6.46 13.74
CA ARG A 198 16.17 6.87 12.38
C ARG A 198 15.24 6.33 11.28
N LEU A 199 14.36 5.37 11.57
CA LEU A 199 13.45 4.76 10.61
C LEU A 199 12.15 5.52 10.41
N GLU A 200 11.64 6.19 11.46
CA GLU A 200 10.37 6.92 11.35
C GLU A 200 10.47 8.13 10.40
N PHE A 201 11.68 8.66 10.21
CA PHE A 201 11.94 9.74 9.25
C PHE A 201 11.99 9.25 7.80
N ALA A 202 12.56 8.08 7.53
CA ALA A 202 12.71 7.56 6.17
C ALA A 202 11.37 7.14 5.52
N THR A 203 10.33 6.93 6.32
CA THR A 203 8.97 6.64 5.84
C THR A 203 8.13 7.89 5.58
N ARG A 204 8.62 9.09 5.91
CA ARG A 204 7.86 10.35 5.82
C ARG A 204 8.22 11.22 4.62
N ASP A 205 9.38 10.99 4.01
CA ASP A 205 9.89 11.82 2.90
C ASP A 205 9.33 11.46 1.51
N ASP A 206 8.40 10.49 1.41
CA ASP A 206 7.69 10.15 0.15
C ASP A 206 6.37 10.93 -0.04
N ASP A 207 5.97 11.74 0.94
CA ASP A 207 4.83 12.67 0.82
C ASP A 207 5.35 14.04 0.35
N GLY A 208 5.50 14.19 -0.97
CA GLY A 208 5.94 15.42 -1.60
C GLY A 208 5.05 16.63 -1.27
N VAL A 209 5.70 17.74 -0.87
CA VAL A 209 5.17 19.09 -1.02
C VAL A 209 6.29 19.98 -1.55
N ASP A 210 6.20 20.29 -2.84
CA ASP A 210 6.84 21.45 -3.44
C ASP A 210 6.40 22.70 -2.70
N SER A 211 7.35 23.51 -2.22
CA SER A 211 7.15 24.93 -2.02
C SER A 211 8.49 25.66 -2.11
N GLU A 212 8.52 26.53 -3.11
CA GLU A 212 9.64 27.33 -3.58
C GLU A 212 10.18 28.33 -2.54
N ASP A 213 11.47 28.59 -2.71
CA ASP A 213 12.28 29.78 -2.40
C ASP A 213 11.53 31.05 -1.95
N SER A 214 11.98 31.65 -0.83
CA SER A 214 12.26 33.09 -0.76
C SER A 214 13.13 33.48 0.44
N ARG A 215 14.41 33.69 0.15
CA ARG A 215 15.33 34.74 0.66
C ARG A 215 14.93 35.53 1.93
N HIS A 216 15.79 35.46 2.94
CA HIS A 216 16.20 36.63 3.73
C HIS A 216 17.68 36.53 4.08
N GLY A 217 18.49 37.38 3.46
CA GLY A 217 19.86 37.65 3.89
C GLY A 217 19.85 38.89 4.78
N ASP A 218 20.35 38.75 6.01
CA ASP A 218 20.65 39.88 6.88
C ASP A 218 22.14 39.93 7.16
N ALA A 219 22.73 41.08 6.81
CA ALA A 219 24.11 41.45 7.06
C ALA A 219 24.16 42.54 8.13
N HIS A 220 24.68 42.20 9.31
CA HIS A 220 25.28 43.12 10.29
C HIS A 220 26.28 42.26 11.11
N ALA A 221 27.48 42.70 11.49
CA ALA A 221 27.86 44.03 11.94
C ALA A 221 29.37 44.30 11.75
N ARG A 222 29.66 45.60 11.67
CA ARG A 222 30.97 46.23 11.83
C ARG A 222 31.46 46.08 13.27
N GLU A 223 32.73 45.74 13.47
CA GLU A 223 33.50 46.15 14.65
C GLU A 223 34.94 46.47 14.25
N ARG A 224 35.32 47.72 14.57
CA ARG A 224 36.66 48.35 14.72
C ARG A 224 37.55 48.55 13.49
#